data_AF-A0A131Y4K9-F1
#
_entry.id   AF-A0A131Y4K9-F1
#
_cell.length_a   1.000
_cell.length_b   1.000
_cell.length_c   1.000
_cell.angle_alpha   90.00
_cell.angle_beta   90.00
_cell.angle_gamma   90.00
#
_symmetry.space_group_name_H-M   'P 1'
#
loop_
_entity.id
_entity.type
_entity.pdbx_description
1 polymer ?
#
loop_
_entity_poly.entity_id
_entity_poly.type
_entity_poly.pdbx_seq_one_letter_code
_entity_poly.pdbx_strand_id
1 'polypeptide(L)'
;RLVRRDWKRRLDASWTPEQFPIPENTFRRHQMVLLRRIRTGGAVTPHHVYRFELTRQRKLDPYYVPPDPRCQRCKDPDALPKLHHLIWECAALVAQRQAAWATLLPEDLPRTMQEWAHPAGDSERRTRVLTSLLDFVWRSGLGPSL
;
A
#
# COMPACT_ATOMS: atom_id res chain seq x y z
N ARG A 1 -29.72 -23.94 -1.91
CA ARG A 1 -29.76 -22.86 -2.95
C ARG A 1 -30.35 -21.55 -2.41
N LEU A 2 -31.40 -21.57 -1.57
CA LEU A 2 -32.01 -20.38 -0.94
C LEU A 2 -31.06 -19.61 0.01
N VAL A 3 -30.29 -20.32 0.85
CA VAL A 3 -29.32 -19.71 1.79
C VAL A 3 -28.26 -18.84 1.09
N ARG A 4 -27.81 -19.24 -0.11
CA ARG A 4 -26.88 -18.43 -0.93
C ARG A 4 -27.51 -17.15 -1.48
N ARG A 5 -28.80 -17.17 -1.79
CA ARG A 5 -29.53 -15.99 -2.31
C ARG A 5 -29.75 -14.94 -1.22
N ASP A 6 -30.09 -15.36 -0.01
CA ASP A 6 -30.23 -14.43 1.12
C ASP A 6 -28.88 -13.86 1.57
N TRP A 7 -27.83 -14.66 1.57
CA TRP A 7 -26.48 -14.16 1.83
C TRP A 7 -26.03 -13.11 0.82
N LYS A 8 -26.27 -13.34 -0.48
CA LYS A 8 -25.98 -12.36 -1.52
C LYS A 8 -26.78 -11.07 -1.31
N ARG A 9 -28.09 -11.18 -1.03
CA ARG A 9 -28.96 -10.03 -0.76
C ARG A 9 -28.47 -9.18 0.42
N ARG A 10 -28.02 -9.84 1.49
CA ARG A 10 -27.48 -9.17 2.69
C ARG A 10 -26.12 -8.51 2.42
N LEU A 11 -25.27 -9.13 1.60
CA LEU A 11 -24.01 -8.52 1.15
C LEU A 11 -24.28 -7.31 0.27
N ASP A 12 -25.16 -7.43 -0.72
CA ASP A 12 -25.51 -6.32 -1.62
C ASP A 12 -26.14 -5.16 -0.84
N ALA A 13 -26.98 -5.45 0.17
CA ALA A 13 -27.59 -4.45 1.04
C ALA A 13 -26.62 -3.76 2.02
N SER A 14 -25.50 -4.41 2.36
CA SER A 14 -24.45 -3.85 3.22
C SER A 14 -23.30 -3.23 2.43
N TRP A 15 -23.31 -3.38 1.10
CA TRP A 15 -22.30 -2.81 0.24
C TRP A 15 -22.48 -1.30 0.14
N THR A 16 -21.48 -0.57 0.62
CA THR A 16 -21.37 0.86 0.38
C THR A 16 -20.48 1.08 -0.85
N PRO A 17 -20.92 1.87 -1.84
CA PRO A 17 -20.08 2.23 -2.96
C PRO A 17 -18.75 2.82 -2.49
N GLU A 18 -17.64 2.42 -3.11
CA GLU A 18 -16.32 2.97 -2.78
C GLU A 18 -16.34 4.49 -3.01
N GLN A 19 -15.92 5.27 -2.01
CA GLN A 19 -15.96 6.74 -2.09
C GLN A 19 -14.96 7.29 -3.14
N PHE A 20 -13.85 6.59 -3.35
CA PHE A 20 -12.76 7.01 -4.23
C PHE A 20 -12.36 5.89 -5.20
N PRO A 21 -13.26 5.43 -6.10
CA PRO A 21 -13.01 4.24 -6.89
C PRO A 21 -11.78 4.40 -7.78
N ILE A 22 -11.00 3.31 -7.90
CA ILE A 22 -9.93 3.21 -8.89
C ILE A 22 -10.57 3.22 -10.28
N PRO A 23 -10.16 4.11 -11.21
CA PRO A 23 -10.62 4.10 -12.58
C PRO A 23 -10.57 2.71 -13.23
N GLU A 24 -11.71 2.24 -13.74
CA GLU A 24 -11.81 0.95 -14.40
C GLU A 24 -11.04 0.95 -15.74
N ASN A 25 -10.53 -0.21 -16.15
CA ASN A 25 -9.78 -0.43 -17.40
C ASN A 25 -8.54 0.45 -17.63
N THR A 26 -8.13 1.25 -16.65
CA THR A 26 -6.99 2.17 -16.75
C THR A 26 -5.69 1.49 -16.34
N PHE A 27 -5.74 0.68 -15.28
CA PHE A 27 -4.57 0.01 -14.72
C PHE A 27 -4.57 -1.48 -15.09
N ARG A 28 -3.37 -2.03 -15.29
CA ARG A 28 -3.20 -3.48 -15.46
C ARG A 28 -3.64 -4.21 -14.19
N ARG A 29 -4.05 -5.47 -14.32
CA ARG A 29 -4.52 -6.30 -13.19
C ARG A 29 -3.58 -6.27 -11.98
N HIS A 30 -2.26 -6.39 -12.18
CA HIS A 30 -1.29 -6.38 -11.08
C HIS A 30 -1.18 -5.01 -10.40
N GLN A 31 -1.29 -3.91 -11.15
CA GLN A 31 -1.32 -2.55 -10.61
C GLN A 31 -2.59 -2.33 -9.78
N MET A 32 -3.75 -2.79 -10.27
CA MET A 32 -5.00 -2.73 -9.51
C MET A 32 -4.92 -3.48 -8.18
N VAL A 33 -4.31 -4.67 -8.18
CA VAL A 33 -4.12 -5.46 -6.96
C VAL A 33 -3.22 -4.71 -5.98
N LEU A 34 -2.09 -4.17 -6.45
CA LEU A 34 -1.16 -3.40 -5.64
C LEU A 34 -1.83 -2.16 -5.03
N LEU A 35 -2.53 -1.35 -5.84
CA LEU A 35 -3.26 -0.19 -5.36
C LEU A 35 -4.29 -0.57 -4.29
N ARG A 36 -5.04 -1.65 -4.48
CA ARG A 36 -6.01 -2.15 -3.50
C ARG A 36 -5.34 -2.60 -2.19
N ARG A 37 -4.17 -3.24 -2.26
CA ARG A 37 -3.40 -3.63 -1.07
C ARG A 37 -2.91 -2.41 -0.30
N ILE A 38 -2.40 -1.40 -1.00
CA ILE A 38 -1.96 -0.14 -0.38
C ILE A 38 -3.15 0.54 0.30
N ARG A 39 -4.28 0.67 -0.40
CA ARG A 39 -5.50 1.31 0.13
C ARG A 39 -6.05 0.63 1.38
N THR A 40 -6.10 -0.69 1.37
CA THR A 40 -6.65 -1.49 2.47
C THR A 40 -5.65 -1.80 3.59
N GLY A 41 -4.38 -1.42 3.43
CA GLY A 41 -3.31 -1.82 4.34
C GLY A 41 -2.93 -3.31 4.24
N GLY A 42 -3.46 -4.03 3.25
CA GLY A 42 -3.21 -5.47 3.00
C GLY A 42 -1.87 -5.77 2.30
N ALA A 43 -1.05 -4.75 2.09
CA ALA A 43 0.32 -4.85 1.58
C ALA A 43 1.20 -5.77 2.45
N VAL A 44 1.94 -6.70 1.83
CA VAL A 44 2.89 -7.55 2.58
C VAL A 44 4.21 -6.80 2.71
N THR A 45 4.29 -6.00 3.77
CA THR A 45 5.49 -5.24 4.12
C THR A 45 6.60 -6.12 4.69
N PRO A 46 7.88 -5.68 4.66
CA PRO A 46 8.98 -6.37 5.34
C PRO A 46 8.69 -6.63 6.82
N HIS A 47 7.96 -5.73 7.49
CA HIS A 47 7.55 -5.96 8.87
C HIS A 47 6.57 -7.15 9.02
N HIS A 48 5.65 -7.36 8.07
CA HIS A 48 4.79 -8.54 8.05
C HIS A 48 5.61 -9.82 7.86
N VAL A 49 6.54 -9.82 6.89
CA VAL A 49 7.44 -10.95 6.65
C VAL A 49 8.25 -11.29 7.90
N TYR A 50 8.84 -10.29 8.55
CA TYR A 50 9.54 -10.45 9.82
C TYR A 50 8.68 -11.13 10.88
N ARG A 51 7.42 -10.71 11.07
CA ARG A 51 6.52 -11.31 12.07
C ARG A 51 6.17 -12.76 11.75
N PHE A 52 5.91 -13.07 10.48
CA PHE A 52 5.64 -14.44 10.05
C PHE A 52 6.83 -15.34 10.30
N GLU A 53 8.03 -14.88 9.93
CA GLU A 53 9.26 -15.64 10.08
C GLU A 53 9.62 -15.82 11.56
N LEU A 54 9.51 -14.78 12.37
CA LEU A 54 9.71 -14.87 13.82
C LEU A 54 8.79 -15.90 14.47
N THR A 55 7.51 -15.90 14.08
CA THR A 55 6.53 -16.85 14.60
C THR A 55 6.85 -18.29 14.17
N ARG A 56 7.37 -18.46 12.94
CA ARG A 56 7.81 -19.76 12.44
C ARG A 56 9.04 -20.26 13.18
N GLN A 57 10.07 -19.42 13.32
CA GLN A 57 11.34 -19.79 13.93
C GLN A 57 11.20 -20.09 15.42
N ARG A 58 10.43 -19.30 16.18
CA ARG A 58 10.18 -19.57 17.60
C ARG A 58 9.49 -20.91 17.88
N LYS A 59 8.76 -21.46 16.90
CA LYS A 59 8.18 -22.80 17.02
C LYS A 59 9.20 -23.90 16.79
N LEU A 60 10.26 -23.63 16.03
CA LEU A 60 11.33 -24.58 15.71
C LEU A 60 12.46 -24.50 16.76
N ASP A 61 12.82 -23.30 17.19
CA ASP A 61 13.85 -23.01 18.17
C ASP A 61 13.35 -21.93 19.16
N PRO A 62 13.06 -22.32 20.42
CA PRO A 62 12.65 -21.38 21.46
C PRO A 62 13.68 -20.30 21.80
N TYR A 63 14.97 -20.53 21.50
CA TYR A 63 16.07 -19.61 21.78
C TYR A 63 16.49 -18.77 20.57
N TYR A 64 15.71 -18.83 19.49
CA TYR A 64 15.97 -18.05 18.28
C TYR A 64 16.08 -16.55 18.57
N VAL A 65 17.24 -15.98 18.27
CA VAL A 65 17.49 -14.54 18.37
C VAL A 65 17.00 -13.88 17.08
N PRO A 66 15.94 -13.05 17.13
CA PRO A 66 15.42 -12.41 15.93
C PRO A 66 16.40 -11.38 15.35
N PRO A 67 16.43 -11.22 14.02
CA PRO A 67 17.11 -10.10 13.39
C PRO A 67 16.43 -8.77 13.75
N ASP A 68 17.11 -7.65 13.51
CA ASP A 68 16.57 -6.33 13.80
C ASP A 68 15.29 -6.06 12.97
N PRO A 69 14.13 -5.79 13.60
CA PRO A 69 12.88 -5.50 12.90
C PRO A 69 12.83 -4.11 12.23
N ARG A 70 13.83 -3.26 12.48
CA ARG A 70 13.88 -1.88 12.02
C ARG A 70 14.04 -1.77 10.50
N CYS A 71 13.71 -0.59 9.99
CA CYS A 71 13.82 -0.27 8.58
C CYS A 71 15.30 -0.20 8.15
N GLN A 72 15.74 -1.23 7.42
CA GLN A 72 17.12 -1.33 6.93
C GLN A 72 17.49 -0.26 5.87
N ARG A 73 16.50 0.47 5.36
CA ARG A 73 16.71 1.54 4.36
C ARG A 73 17.15 2.85 5.01
N CYS A 74 16.34 3.37 5.94
CA CYS A 74 16.65 4.63 6.62
C CYS A 74 17.52 4.44 7.86
N LYS A 75 17.60 3.23 8.42
CA LYS A 75 18.36 2.89 9.64
C LYS A 75 17.99 3.75 10.85
N ASP A 76 16.79 4.32 10.84
CA ASP A 76 16.23 5.07 11.95
C ASP A 76 15.91 4.11 13.11
N PRO A 77 16.31 4.42 14.35
CA PRO A 77 16.13 3.55 15.52
C PRO A 77 14.67 3.29 15.88
N ASP A 78 13.74 4.16 15.51
CA ASP A 78 12.32 4.02 15.85
C ASP A 78 11.46 3.58 14.65
N ALA A 79 12.07 3.51 13.46
CA ALA A 79 11.37 3.19 12.22
C ALA A 79 11.15 1.68 12.03
N LEU A 80 9.89 1.26 12.01
CA LEU A 80 9.49 -0.05 11.51
C LEU A 80 9.09 0.05 10.02
N PRO A 81 9.48 -0.91 9.16
CA PRO A 81 9.15 -0.89 7.73
C PRO A 81 7.70 -1.31 7.48
N LYS A 82 6.75 -0.58 8.07
CA LYS A 82 5.31 -0.66 7.84
C LYS A 82 4.94 0.11 6.58
N LEU A 83 3.71 -0.08 6.10
CA LEU A 83 3.25 0.51 4.85
C LEU A 83 3.35 2.05 4.86
N HIS A 84 2.84 2.68 5.93
CA HIS A 84 2.92 4.13 6.11
C HIS A 84 4.35 4.63 6.09
N HIS A 85 5.24 3.97 6.85
CA HIS A 85 6.65 4.34 6.88
C HIS A 85 7.29 4.24 5.49
N LEU A 86 7.10 3.14 4.77
CA LEU A 86 7.72 2.92 3.47
C LEU A 86 7.20 3.88 2.40
N ILE A 87 5.90 4.19 2.40
CA ILE A 87 5.28 5.04 1.38
C ILE A 87 5.45 6.53 1.70
N TRP A 88 5.43 6.94 2.97
CA TRP A 88 5.30 8.35 3.35
C TRP A 88 6.49 8.91 4.13
N GLU A 89 7.01 8.17 5.11
CA GLU A 89 7.96 8.75 6.10
C GLU A 89 9.43 8.43 5.79
N CYS A 90 9.72 7.28 5.18
CA CYS A 90 11.06 6.74 5.07
C CYS A 90 12.00 7.75 4.38
N ALA A 91 13.00 8.24 5.12
CA ALA A 91 13.95 9.26 4.66
C ALA A 91 14.77 8.80 3.45
N ALA A 92 15.10 7.50 3.40
CA ALA A 92 15.83 6.90 2.28
C ALA A 92 15.02 6.85 0.97
N LEU A 93 13.72 7.17 1.01
CA LEU A 93 12.81 7.14 -0.14
C LEU A 93 12.31 8.53 -0.56
N VAL A 94 12.86 9.60 0.02
CA VAL A 94 12.46 11.00 -0.28
C VAL A 94 12.67 11.32 -1.75
N ALA A 95 13.83 10.97 -2.33
CA ALA A 95 14.15 11.28 -3.72
C ALA A 95 13.15 10.62 -4.69
N GLN A 96 12.75 9.37 -4.43
CA GLN A 96 11.77 8.66 -5.23
C GLN A 96 10.36 9.25 -5.08
N ARG A 97 9.98 9.69 -3.87
CA ARG A 97 8.72 10.42 -3.65
C ARG A 97 8.69 11.72 -4.44
N GLN A 98 9.75 12.53 -4.32
CA GLN A 98 9.86 13.79 -5.06
C GLN A 98 9.83 13.58 -6.57
N ALA A 99 10.53 12.57 -7.08
CA ALA A 99 10.50 12.23 -8.50
C ALA A 99 9.11 11.81 -8.98
N ALA A 100 8.34 11.10 -8.16
CA ALA A 100 6.95 10.76 -8.47
C ALA A 100 6.03 11.97 -8.40
N TRP A 101 6.20 12.84 -7.41
CA TRP A 101 5.39 14.06 -7.26
C TRP A 101 5.69 15.11 -8.33
N ALA A 102 6.89 15.11 -8.91
CA ALA A 102 7.24 15.99 -10.01
C ALA A 102 6.42 15.75 -11.29
N THR A 103 5.72 14.62 -11.40
CA THR A 103 4.81 14.33 -12.52
C THR A 103 3.38 14.85 -12.28
N LEU A 104 3.10 15.35 -11.08
CA LEU A 104 1.79 15.85 -10.69
C LEU A 104 1.69 17.36 -10.87
N LEU A 105 0.45 17.82 -11.08
CA LEU A 105 0.12 19.23 -11.00
C LEU A 105 0.21 19.70 -9.53
N PRO A 106 0.53 20.99 -9.27
CA PRO A 106 0.63 21.51 -7.90
C PRO A 106 -0.62 21.24 -7.03
N GLU A 107 -1.82 21.29 -7.62
CA GLU A 107 -3.11 21.01 -6.99
C GLU A 107 -3.38 19.51 -6.75
N ASP A 108 -2.61 18.64 -7.41
CA ASP A 108 -2.71 17.18 -7.30
C ASP A 108 -1.69 16.61 -6.30
N LEU A 109 -0.81 17.45 -5.73
CA LEU A 109 0.20 17.04 -4.77
C LEU A 109 -0.46 16.51 -3.48
N PRO A 110 -0.15 15.26 -3.09
CA PRO A 110 -0.71 14.69 -1.87
C PRO A 110 -0.08 15.37 -0.65
N ARG A 111 -0.91 15.70 0.36
CA ARG A 111 -0.45 16.18 1.67
C ARG A 111 -0.38 15.07 2.71
N THR A 112 -1.02 13.93 2.43
CA THR A 112 -1.03 12.74 3.27
C THR A 112 -0.88 11.47 2.42
N MET A 113 -0.43 10.38 3.04
CA MET A 113 -0.41 9.06 2.41
C MET A 113 -1.81 8.65 1.91
N GLN A 114 -2.84 9.00 2.69
CA GLN A 114 -4.23 8.67 2.39
C GLN A 114 -4.72 9.40 1.14
N GLU A 115 -4.39 10.69 0.97
CA GLU A 115 -4.70 11.43 -0.26
C GLU A 115 -4.00 10.85 -1.48
N TRP A 116 -2.77 10.35 -1.31
CA TRP A 116 -2.04 9.70 -2.40
C TRP A 116 -2.66 8.36 -2.79
N ALA A 117 -3.11 7.58 -1.81
CA ALA A 117 -3.74 6.27 -2.03
C ALA A 117 -5.22 6.37 -2.43
N HIS A 118 -5.94 7.40 -1.98
CA HIS A 118 -7.37 7.63 -2.20
C HIS A 118 -7.61 9.04 -2.78
N PRO A 119 -7.16 9.32 -4.01
CA PRO A 119 -7.35 10.63 -4.61
C PRO A 119 -8.84 10.94 -4.81
N ALA A 120 -9.24 12.12 -4.34
CA ALA A 120 -10.54 12.70 -4.67
C ALA A 120 -10.55 13.30 -6.09
N GLY A 121 -11.71 13.75 -6.55
CA GLY A 121 -11.87 14.37 -7.88
C GLY A 121 -12.28 13.38 -8.96
N ASP A 122 -12.10 13.80 -10.23
CA ASP A 122 -12.50 13.04 -11.41
C ASP A 122 -11.58 11.84 -11.73
N SER A 123 -11.97 11.07 -12.72
CA SER A 123 -11.25 9.86 -13.16
C SER A 123 -9.84 10.17 -13.66
N GLU A 124 -9.64 11.31 -14.31
CA GLU A 124 -8.36 11.69 -14.91
C GLU A 124 -7.36 12.06 -13.82
N ARG A 125 -7.77 12.90 -12.87
CA ARG A 125 -6.99 13.25 -11.68
C ARG A 125 -6.61 12.01 -10.88
N ARG A 126 -7.58 11.14 -10.61
CA ARG A 126 -7.33 9.86 -9.91
C ARG A 126 -6.30 9.02 -10.65
N THR A 127 -6.38 8.98 -11.98
CA THR A 127 -5.42 8.24 -12.80
C THR A 127 -4.02 8.81 -12.65
N ARG A 128 -3.83 10.13 -12.76
CA ARG A 128 -2.52 10.78 -12.59
C ARG A 128 -1.92 10.52 -11.20
N VAL A 129 -2.71 10.75 -10.15
CA VAL A 129 -2.25 10.57 -8.76
C VAL A 129 -1.90 9.10 -8.49
N LEU A 130 -2.75 8.14 -8.87
CA LEU A 130 -2.46 6.71 -8.66
C LEU A 130 -1.30 6.21 -9.53
N THR A 131 -1.10 6.79 -10.72
CA THR A 131 0.07 6.49 -11.56
C THR A 131 1.36 6.95 -10.88
N SER A 132 1.38 8.16 -10.30
CA SER A 132 2.56 8.63 -9.55
C SER A 132 2.88 7.72 -8.35
N LEU A 133 1.86 7.19 -7.66
CA LEU A 133 2.06 6.24 -6.56
C LEU A 133 2.67 4.93 -7.05
N LEU A 134 2.18 4.40 -8.18
CA LEU A 134 2.72 3.19 -8.78
C LEU A 134 4.18 3.39 -9.24
N ASP A 135 4.47 4.53 -9.85
CA ASP A 135 5.82 4.90 -10.27
C ASP A 135 6.77 4.99 -9.08
N PHE A 136 6.33 5.58 -7.97
CA PHE A 136 7.07 5.60 -6.72
C PHE A 136 7.39 4.18 -6.23
N VAL A 137 6.38 3.29 -6.14
CA VAL A 137 6.57 1.92 -5.64
C VAL A 137 7.55 1.15 -6.52
N TRP A 138 7.45 1.31 -7.84
CA TRP A 138 8.34 0.67 -8.80
C TRP A 138 9.79 1.18 -8.67
N ARG A 139 9.99 2.50 -8.71
CA ARG A 139 11.33 3.14 -8.64
C ARG A 139 12.01 2.94 -7.28
N SER A 140 11.23 2.75 -6.22
CA SER A 140 11.76 2.52 -4.87
C SER A 140 12.27 1.09 -4.65
N GLY A 141 12.06 0.17 -5.61
CA GLY A 141 12.40 -1.24 -5.44
C GLY A 141 11.59 -1.89 -4.32
N LEU A 142 10.39 -1.37 -4.07
CA LEU A 142 9.47 -1.87 -3.04
C LEU A 142 8.73 -3.14 -3.51
N GLY A 143 8.72 -3.40 -4.81
CA GLY A 143 8.25 -4.64 -5.41
C GLY A 143 6.72 -4.79 -5.44
N PRO A 144 6.21 -5.80 -6.15
CA PRO A 144 4.77 -6.04 -6.30
C PRO A 144 4.12 -6.73 -5.08
N SER A 145 4.93 -7.15 -4.11
CA SER A 145 4.51 -7.76 -2.85
C SER A 145 4.15 -6.74 -1.77
N LEU A 146 4.54 -5.48 -1.97
CA LEU A 146 3.90 -4.36 -1.28
C LEU A 146 2.42 -4.21 -1.68
#